data_AF-A0A8J3N0B9-F1
#
_entry.id   AF-A0A8J3N0B9-F1
#
_cell.length_a   1.000
_cell.length_b   1.000
_cell.length_c   1.000
_cell.angle_alpha   90.00
_cell.angle_beta   90.00
_cell.angle_gamma   90.00
#
_symmetry.space_group_name_H-M   'P 1'
#
loop_
_entity.id
_entity.type
_entity.pdbx_description
1 polymer ?
#
loop_
_entity_poly.entity_id
_entity_poly.type
_entity_poly.pdbx_seq_one_letter_code
_entity_poly.pdbx_strand_id
1 'polypeptide(L)'
;MTCPQGKTSRKWTVRQEAHSPNVPHVIRAQFGKHDCLACPARSHCTTAATNPRQVTFRPQAHHQAIQMARPRQQTQAFKESYAKRADVEGTISQGVRVFDLRRSHYIGQAKTHLQHVITAAAMNITRLLGWLMGDSLGGTHISRFAALAG
;
A
#
# COMPACT_ATOMS: atom_id res chain seq x y z
N MET A 1 -24.92 8.45 3.50
CA MET A 1 -24.61 7.01 3.34
C MET A 1 -25.16 6.26 4.54
N THR A 2 -25.62 5.03 4.33
CA THR A 2 -26.23 4.19 5.37
C THR A 2 -25.39 2.93 5.55
N CYS A 3 -25.13 2.52 6.79
CA CYS A 3 -24.42 1.27 7.06
C CYS A 3 -25.38 0.06 6.98
N PRO A 4 -24.87 -1.17 6.90
CA PRO A 4 -25.71 -2.38 6.89
C PRO A 4 -26.62 -2.53 8.12
N GLN A 5 -26.31 -1.83 9.22
CA GLN A 5 -27.12 -1.81 10.45
C GLN A 5 -28.10 -0.62 10.49
N GLY A 6 -28.37 0.03 9.34
CA GLY A 6 -29.38 1.07 9.19
C GLY A 6 -28.99 2.47 9.70
N LYS A 7 -27.83 2.66 10.32
CA LYS A 7 -27.38 3.97 10.81
C LYS A 7 -26.84 4.82 9.66
N THR A 8 -27.06 6.13 9.70
CA THR A 8 -26.58 7.09 8.69
C THR A 8 -25.31 7.79 9.13
N SER A 9 -24.48 8.18 8.16
CA SER A 9 -23.32 9.02 8.43
C SER A 9 -23.75 10.42 8.87
N ARG A 10 -23.06 10.98 9.86
CA ARG A 10 -23.43 12.26 10.49
C ARG A 10 -22.56 13.43 10.05
N LYS A 11 -21.28 13.17 9.74
CA LYS A 11 -20.32 14.22 9.41
C LYS A 11 -19.61 13.90 8.11
N TRP A 12 -19.55 14.88 7.21
CA TRP A 12 -18.81 14.81 5.96
C TRP A 12 -17.76 15.90 5.96
N THR A 13 -16.50 15.54 5.71
CA THR A 13 -15.38 16.50 5.67
C THR A 13 -14.49 16.22 4.48
N VAL A 14 -14.13 17.28 3.76
CA VAL A 14 -13.04 17.25 2.80
C VAL A 14 -11.72 17.36 3.57
N ARG A 15 -10.76 16.47 3.28
CA ARG A 15 -9.42 16.50 3.88
C ARG A 15 -8.37 16.40 2.80
N GLN A 16 -7.32 17.19 2.93
CA GLN A 16 -6.08 16.96 2.19
C GLN A 16 -5.33 15.78 2.83
N GLU A 17 -4.70 14.96 2.02
CA GLU A 17 -3.90 13.85 2.52
C GLU A 17 -2.57 14.41 3.07
N ALA A 18 -2.37 14.34 4.39
CA ALA A 18 -1.28 15.03 5.08
C ALA A 18 0.13 14.65 4.59
N HIS A 19 0.29 13.47 3.96
CA HIS A 19 1.56 12.96 3.46
C HIS A 19 1.74 13.13 1.95
N SER A 20 0.83 13.82 1.27
CA SER A 20 0.98 14.09 -0.16
C SER A 20 0.22 15.35 -0.56
N PRO A 21 0.92 16.50 -0.62
CA PRO A 21 0.32 17.78 -1.04
C PRO A 21 -0.34 17.70 -2.42
N ASN A 22 0.21 16.83 -3.29
CA ASN A 22 -0.24 16.61 -4.67
C ASN A 22 -1.34 15.54 -4.80
N VAL A 23 -1.78 14.93 -3.70
CA VAL A 23 -2.88 13.97 -3.74
C VAL A 23 -4.22 14.72 -3.64
N PRO A 24 -5.19 14.39 -4.51
CA PRO A 24 -6.51 15.00 -4.46
C PRO A 24 -7.14 14.89 -3.09
N HIS A 25 -7.85 15.93 -2.66
CA HIS A 25 -8.60 15.92 -1.42
C HIS A 25 -9.52 14.69 -1.35
N VAL A 26 -9.62 14.06 -0.19
CA VAL A 26 -10.53 12.96 0.07
C VAL A 26 -11.76 13.44 0.82
N ILE A 27 -12.90 12.83 0.55
CA ILE A 27 -14.16 13.10 1.24
C ILE A 27 -14.34 12.02 2.30
N ARG A 28 -14.33 12.39 3.58
CA ARG A 28 -14.50 11.47 4.70
C ARG A 28 -15.90 11.59 5.27
N ALA A 29 -16.65 10.49 5.27
CA ALA A 29 -17.91 10.36 5.98
C ALA A 29 -17.67 9.63 7.31
N GLN A 30 -18.20 10.19 8.40
CA GLN A 30 -18.08 9.67 9.75
C GLN A 30 -19.46 9.37 10.32
N PHE A 31 -19.57 8.22 10.99
CA PHE A 31 -20.79 7.80 11.69
C PHE A 31 -20.84 8.33 13.12
N GLY A 32 -22.03 8.31 13.72
CA GLY A 32 -22.21 8.72 15.11
C GLY A 32 -21.34 7.89 16.06
N LYS A 33 -20.58 8.54 16.94
CA LYS A 33 -19.68 7.86 17.90
C LYS A 33 -20.44 6.91 18.82
N HIS A 34 -21.52 7.40 19.43
CA HIS A 34 -22.37 6.61 20.32
C HIS A 34 -22.96 5.38 19.61
N ASP A 35 -23.62 5.60 18.47
CA ASP A 35 -24.21 4.51 17.68
C ASP A 35 -23.18 3.47 17.25
N CYS A 36 -21.99 3.89 16.82
CA CYS A 36 -20.95 2.98 16.36
C CYS A 36 -20.23 2.25 17.49
N LEU A 37 -20.04 2.85 18.65
CA LEU A 37 -19.37 2.20 19.79
C LEU A 37 -20.27 1.14 20.44
N ALA A 38 -21.57 1.42 20.54
CA ALA A 38 -22.55 0.48 21.07
C ALA A 38 -23.03 -0.56 20.04
N CYS A 39 -22.55 -0.51 18.79
CA CYS A 39 -23.01 -1.42 17.74
C CYS A 39 -22.45 -2.83 17.94
N PRO A 40 -23.28 -3.89 18.00
CA PRO A 40 -22.80 -5.27 18.18
C PRO A 40 -21.96 -5.75 16.99
N ALA A 41 -22.22 -5.27 15.78
CA ALA A 41 -21.46 -5.60 14.58
C ALA A 41 -20.15 -4.78 14.43
N ARG A 42 -19.73 -4.02 15.45
CA ARG A 42 -18.58 -3.11 15.38
C ARG A 42 -17.28 -3.85 15.02
N SER A 43 -17.05 -5.02 15.61
CA SER A 43 -15.85 -5.85 15.36
C SER A 43 -15.68 -6.23 13.89
N HIS A 44 -16.79 -6.44 13.16
CA HIS A 44 -16.80 -6.70 11.72
C HIS A 44 -16.72 -5.43 10.87
N CYS A 45 -16.86 -4.25 11.49
CA CYS A 45 -17.03 -2.99 10.79
C CYS A 45 -15.78 -2.08 10.83
N THR A 46 -15.04 -2.06 11.94
CA THR A 46 -13.84 -1.24 12.10
C THR A 46 -12.93 -1.81 13.19
N THR A 47 -11.62 -1.69 13.01
CA THR A 47 -10.60 -2.06 14.01
C THR A 47 -10.30 -0.93 14.99
N ALA A 48 -10.89 0.25 14.83
CA ALA A 48 -10.64 1.38 15.70
C ALA A 48 -11.23 1.13 17.11
N ALA A 49 -10.41 1.26 18.16
CA ALA A 49 -10.87 1.07 19.53
C ALA A 49 -11.92 2.14 19.94
N THR A 50 -11.60 3.43 19.75
CA THR A 50 -12.38 4.53 20.33
C THR A 50 -13.07 5.43 19.28
N ASN A 51 -12.65 5.37 18.02
CA ASN A 51 -13.20 6.20 16.95
C ASN A 51 -14.39 5.52 16.26
N PRO A 52 -15.46 6.26 15.89
CA PRO A 52 -16.53 5.68 15.08
C PRO A 52 -16.02 5.22 13.71
N ARG A 53 -16.84 4.41 13.03
CA ARG A 53 -16.60 4.06 11.63
C ARG A 53 -16.42 5.34 10.79
N GLN A 54 -15.39 5.33 9.97
CA GLN A 54 -15.14 6.35 8.95
C GLN A 54 -15.02 5.66 7.59
N VAL A 55 -15.59 6.28 6.56
CA VAL A 55 -15.46 5.83 5.17
C VAL A 55 -14.89 6.98 4.36
N THR A 56 -13.82 6.70 3.61
CA THR A 56 -13.12 7.67 2.79
C THR A 56 -13.48 7.45 1.34
N PHE A 57 -13.90 8.51 0.67
CA PHE A 57 -14.26 8.56 -0.73
C PHE A 57 -13.27 9.46 -1.48
N ARG A 58 -13.09 9.16 -2.77
CA ARG A 58 -12.41 10.06 -3.70
C ARG A 58 -13.43 11.02 -4.31
N PRO A 59 -13.01 12.24 -4.73
CA PRO A 59 -13.87 13.10 -5.53
C PRO A 59 -14.31 12.38 -6.80
N GLN A 60 -15.50 12.73 -7.31
CA GLN A 60 -16.15 12.01 -8.40
C GLN A 60 -15.26 11.88 -9.63
N ALA A 61 -14.64 12.97 -10.08
CA ALA A 61 -13.76 12.96 -11.26
C ALA A 61 -12.59 11.95 -11.11
N HIS A 62 -11.97 11.89 -9.94
CA HIS A 62 -10.89 10.92 -9.67
C HIS A 62 -11.40 9.49 -9.59
N HIS A 63 -12.57 9.29 -8.96
CA HIS A 63 -13.18 7.96 -8.94
C HIS A 63 -13.46 7.46 -10.36
N GLN A 64 -14.09 8.29 -11.19
CA GLN A 64 -14.39 7.97 -12.58
C GLN A 64 -13.13 7.71 -13.39
N ALA A 65 -12.09 8.55 -13.27
CA ALA A 65 -10.81 8.34 -13.95
C ALA A 65 -10.18 6.97 -13.61
N ILE A 66 -10.20 6.58 -12.33
CA ILE A 66 -9.72 5.25 -11.91
C ILE A 66 -10.58 4.15 -12.52
N GLN A 67 -11.92 4.27 -12.47
CA GLN A 67 -12.80 3.25 -13.03
C GLN A 67 -12.60 3.09 -14.54
N MET A 68 -12.43 4.19 -15.27
CA MET A 68 -12.13 4.18 -16.71
C MET A 68 -10.77 3.56 -17.03
N ALA A 69 -9.80 3.68 -16.12
CA ALA A 69 -8.47 3.07 -16.28
C ALA A 69 -8.44 1.56 -15.98
N ARG A 70 -9.40 1.02 -15.20
CA ARG A 70 -9.39 -0.40 -14.80
C ARG A 70 -9.40 -1.40 -15.96
N PRO A 71 -10.22 -1.22 -17.03
CA PRO A 71 -10.18 -2.14 -18.18
C PRO A 71 -8.80 -2.19 -18.83
N ARG A 72 -8.14 -1.04 -19.00
CA ARG A 72 -6.78 -0.97 -19.53
C ARG A 72 -5.79 -1.77 -18.68
N GLN A 73 -5.93 -1.74 -17.35
CA GLN A 73 -5.04 -2.49 -16.44
C GLN A 73 -5.14 -4.02 -16.59
N GLN A 74 -6.27 -4.52 -17.11
CA GLN A 74 -6.45 -5.95 -17.36
C GLN A 74 -5.80 -6.44 -18.66
N THR A 75 -5.46 -5.52 -19.57
CA THR A 75 -4.84 -5.86 -20.85
C THR A 75 -3.45 -6.45 -20.67
N GLN A 76 -3.09 -7.38 -21.55
CA GLN A 76 -1.78 -8.02 -21.53
C GLN A 76 -0.64 -7.02 -21.73
N ALA A 77 -0.79 -6.08 -22.68
CA ALA A 77 0.19 -5.02 -22.90
C ALA A 77 0.43 -4.15 -21.65
N PHE A 78 -0.63 -3.85 -20.88
CA PHE A 78 -0.46 -3.17 -19.60
C PHE A 78 0.31 -4.04 -18.60
N LYS A 79 -0.07 -5.32 -18.44
CA LYS A 79 0.61 -6.25 -17.53
C LYS A 79 2.10 -6.39 -17.86
N GLU A 80 2.46 -6.50 -19.12
CA GLU A 80 3.86 -6.56 -19.57
C GLU A 80 4.63 -5.27 -19.27
N SER A 81 4.02 -4.11 -19.55
CA SER A 81 4.61 -2.82 -19.19
C SER A 81 4.77 -2.65 -17.67
N TYR A 82 3.82 -3.17 -16.90
CA TYR A 82 3.77 -3.06 -15.45
C TYR A 82 4.66 -4.10 -14.76
N ALA A 83 4.94 -5.24 -15.39
CA ALA A 83 5.83 -6.27 -14.86
C ALA A 83 7.24 -5.72 -14.57
N LYS A 84 7.72 -4.78 -15.40
CA LYS A 84 8.99 -4.05 -15.15
C LYS A 84 9.01 -3.32 -13.81
N ARG A 85 7.85 -2.89 -13.28
CA ARG A 85 7.75 -2.29 -11.94
C ARG A 85 7.78 -3.33 -10.82
N ALA A 86 7.26 -4.53 -11.05
CA ALA A 86 7.27 -5.58 -10.05
C ALA A 86 8.71 -5.96 -9.67
N ASP A 87 9.64 -5.93 -10.63
CA ASP A 87 11.07 -6.15 -10.39
C ASP A 87 11.69 -5.09 -9.46
N VAL A 88 11.26 -3.83 -9.59
CA VAL A 88 11.68 -2.73 -8.72
C VAL A 88 11.15 -2.93 -7.31
N GLU A 89 9.86 -3.29 -7.16
CA GLU A 89 9.24 -3.53 -5.86
C GLU A 89 9.87 -4.74 -5.14
N GLY A 90 10.19 -5.81 -5.88
CA GLY A 90 10.94 -6.95 -5.37
C GLY A 90 12.35 -6.55 -4.88
N THR A 91 13.03 -5.69 -5.64
CA THR A 91 14.35 -5.16 -5.26
C THR A 91 14.29 -4.30 -4.00
N ILE A 92 13.32 -3.40 -3.90
CA ILE A 92 13.11 -2.58 -2.70
C ILE A 92 12.77 -3.48 -1.50
N SER A 93 11.92 -4.50 -1.69
CA SER A 93 11.56 -5.45 -0.63
C SER A 93 12.79 -6.20 -0.11
N GLN A 94 13.66 -6.69 -1.00
CA GLN A 94 14.93 -7.33 -0.61
C GLN A 94 15.82 -6.35 0.16
N GLY A 95 16.01 -5.13 -0.35
CA GLY A 95 16.81 -4.11 0.32
C GLY A 95 16.31 -3.79 1.73
N VAL A 96 14.99 -3.64 1.90
CA VAL A 96 14.38 -3.35 3.20
C VAL A 96 14.47 -4.54 4.16
N ARG A 97 14.18 -5.77 3.70
CA ARG A 97 14.06 -6.94 4.58
C ARG A 97 15.38 -7.60 4.91
N VAL A 98 16.32 -7.61 3.97
CA VAL A 98 17.60 -8.32 4.10
C VAL A 98 18.74 -7.37 4.46
N PHE A 99 18.71 -6.14 3.95
CA PHE A 99 19.82 -5.18 4.08
C PHE A 99 19.49 -3.93 4.90
N ASP A 100 18.35 -3.93 5.60
CA ASP A 100 17.88 -2.82 6.46
C ASP A 100 17.95 -1.43 5.81
N LEU A 101 17.60 -1.35 4.52
CA LEU A 101 17.72 -0.13 3.69
C LEU A 101 17.00 1.10 4.28
N ARG A 102 16.09 0.93 5.24
CA ARG A 102 15.36 2.04 5.89
C ARG A 102 16.16 2.73 6.99
N ARG A 103 17.30 2.18 7.42
CA ARG A 103 18.11 2.72 8.50
C ARG A 103 19.52 3.04 8.01
N SER A 104 19.91 4.30 8.19
CA SER A 104 21.31 4.73 8.04
C SER A 104 21.92 4.89 9.43
N HIS A 105 23.03 4.20 9.69
CA HIS A 105 23.77 4.34 10.95
C HIS A 105 24.62 5.61 10.98
N TYR A 106 24.79 6.25 9.83
CA TYR A 106 25.63 7.43 9.67
C TYR A 106 24.81 8.70 9.53
N ILE A 107 25.33 9.78 10.12
CA ILE A 107 24.74 11.12 10.04
C ILE A 107 25.37 11.87 8.86
N GLY A 108 24.51 12.47 8.03
CA GLY A 108 24.89 13.29 6.87
C GLY A 108 24.69 12.59 5.52
N GLN A 109 24.27 13.36 4.52
CA GLN A 109 23.87 12.84 3.19
C GLN A 109 24.99 12.07 2.48
N ALA A 110 26.24 12.55 2.54
CA ALA A 110 27.36 11.89 1.88
C ALA A 110 27.63 10.47 2.43
N LYS A 111 27.58 10.30 3.76
CA LYS A 111 27.79 8.99 4.41
C LYS A 111 26.61 8.06 4.17
N THR A 112 25.38 8.57 4.25
CA THR A 112 24.17 7.81 3.90
C THR A 112 24.18 7.36 2.44
N HIS A 113 24.62 8.22 1.52
CA HIS A 113 24.79 7.86 0.10
C HIS A 113 25.81 6.72 -0.06
N LEU A 114 26.97 6.82 0.58
CA LEU A 114 27.97 5.75 0.54
C LEU A 114 27.41 4.43 1.09
N GLN A 115 26.69 4.46 2.22
CA GLN A 115 26.03 3.27 2.76
C GLN A 115 25.07 2.65 1.74
N HIS A 116 24.23 3.46 1.09
CA HIS A 116 23.30 2.96 0.07
C HIS A 116 24.01 2.36 -1.15
N VAL A 117 25.12 2.94 -1.61
CA VAL A 117 25.93 2.37 -2.71
C VAL A 117 26.49 1.01 -2.31
N ILE A 118 27.03 0.88 -1.09
CA ILE A 118 27.55 -0.39 -0.57
C ILE A 118 26.42 -1.42 -0.43
N THR A 119 25.27 -1.03 0.09
CA THR A 119 24.09 -1.91 0.17
C THR A 119 23.66 -2.40 -1.21
N ALA A 120 23.61 -1.51 -2.22
CA ALA A 120 23.27 -1.90 -3.59
C ALA A 120 24.29 -2.89 -4.17
N ALA A 121 25.58 -2.70 -3.92
CA ALA A 121 26.61 -3.64 -4.32
C ALA A 121 26.43 -5.01 -3.64
N ALA A 122 26.19 -5.03 -2.33
CA ALA A 122 25.95 -6.27 -1.58
C ALA A 122 24.70 -7.03 -2.07
N MET A 123 23.63 -6.32 -2.42
CA MET A 123 22.43 -6.90 -3.03
C MET A 123 22.75 -7.58 -4.37
N ASN A 124 23.51 -6.91 -5.25
CA ASN A 124 23.91 -7.47 -6.54
C ASN A 124 24.79 -8.71 -6.38
N ILE A 125 25.75 -8.70 -5.46
CA ILE A 125 26.60 -9.85 -5.15
C ILE A 125 25.75 -11.03 -4.64
N THR A 126 24.83 -10.77 -3.71
CA THR A 126 23.95 -11.81 -3.15
C THR A 126 23.09 -12.46 -4.24
N ARG A 127 22.57 -11.66 -5.19
CA ARG A 127 21.82 -12.17 -6.35
C ARG A 127 22.68 -13.01 -7.28
N LEU A 128 23.90 -12.53 -7.58
CA LEU A 128 24.85 -13.25 -8.43
C LEU A 128 25.21 -14.59 -7.82
N LEU A 129 25.48 -14.64 -6.52
CA LEU A 129 25.79 -15.88 -5.81
C LEU A 129 24.61 -16.83 -5.82
N GLY A 130 23.39 -16.36 -5.52
CA GLY A 130 22.19 -17.20 -5.60
C GLY A 130 21.99 -17.80 -7.00
N TRP A 131 22.17 -16.99 -8.04
CA TRP A 131 22.11 -17.45 -9.42
C TRP A 131 23.16 -18.53 -9.74
N LEU A 132 24.41 -18.32 -9.33
CA LEU A 132 25.49 -19.30 -9.52
C LEU A 132 25.25 -20.61 -8.76
N MET A 133 24.58 -20.55 -7.61
CA MET A 133 24.23 -21.72 -6.79
C MET A 133 22.96 -22.44 -7.27
N GLY A 134 22.30 -21.95 -8.32
CA GLY A 134 21.07 -22.54 -8.84
C GLY A 134 19.83 -22.21 -8.01
N ASP A 135 19.91 -21.23 -7.10
CA ASP A 135 18.72 -20.70 -6.45
C ASP A 135 17.82 -20.05 -7.51
N SER A 136 16.54 -20.43 -7.53
CA SER A 136 15.58 -19.71 -8.37
C SER A 136 15.47 -18.26 -7.85
N LEU A 137 15.72 -17.28 -8.73
CA LEU A 137 15.74 -15.84 -8.41
C LEU A 137 14.37 -15.24 -8.04
N GLY A 138 13.40 -16.06 -7.61
CA GLY A 138 12.16 -15.58 -7.03
C GLY A 138 10.94 -16.36 -7.47
N GLY A 139 10.26 -16.94 -6.49
CA GLY A 139 8.82 -17.13 -6.59
C GLY A 139 8.12 -15.80 -6.31
N THR A 140 7.07 -15.48 -7.06
CA THR A 140 6.17 -14.38 -6.73
C THR A 140 5.67 -14.60 -5.31
N HIS A 141 5.90 -13.65 -4.40
CA HIS A 141 5.37 -13.75 -3.05
C HIS A 141 3.83 -13.85 -3.12
N ILE A 142 3.29 -15.04 -2.89
CA ILE A 142 1.86 -15.27 -2.85
C ILE A 142 1.34 -14.59 -1.58
N SER A 143 0.52 -13.56 -1.74
CA SER A 143 -0.12 -12.93 -0.59
C SER A 143 -1.02 -13.95 0.13
N ARG A 144 -1.16 -13.83 1.46
CA ARG A 144 -2.09 -14.68 2.23
C ARG A 144 -3.50 -14.72 1.65
N PHE A 145 -3.96 -13.63 1.04
CA PHE A 145 -5.26 -13.58 0.36
C PHE A 145 -5.30 -14.41 -0.93
N ALA A 146 -4.24 -14.36 -1.74
CA ALA A 146 -4.17 -15.17 -2.96
C ALA A 146 -4.09 -16.68 -2.65
N ALA A 147 -3.49 -17.05 -1.51
CA ALA A 147 -3.43 -18.44 -1.05
C ALA A 147 -4.78 -19.00 -0.56
N LEU A 148 -5.77 -18.15 -0.27
CA LEU A 148 -7.11 -18.56 0.20
C LEU A 148 -8.14 -18.71 -0.93
N ALA A 149 -7.77 -18.37 -2.17
CA ALA A 149 -8.67 -18.39 -3.33
C ALA A 149 -8.57 -19.69 -4.15
N GLY A 150 -7.93 -20.74 -3.60
CA GLY A 150 -7.79 -22.07 -4.20
C GLY A 150 -8.74 -23.08 -3.57
#